data_AF-A0AB39L590-F1
#
_entry.id   AF-A0AB39L590-F1
#
_cell.length_a   1.000
_cell.length_b   1.000
_cell.length_c   1.000
_cell.angle_alpha   90.00
_cell.angle_beta   90.00
_cell.angle_gamma   90.00
#
_symmetry.space_group_name_H-M   'P 1'
#
loop_
_entity.id
_entity.type
_entity.pdbx_description
1 polymer ?
#
loop_
_entity_poly.entity_id
_entity_poly.type
_entity_poly.pdbx_seq_one_letter_code
_entity_poly.pdbx_strand_id
1 'polypeptide(L)'
;MVDVSEVVHVWSRAGHGRNHGRLGLYAQALTADRPVGRYRALTDDQEDRAILALYRVDRPQATIADLHQIRPLALSGYSQLLHDLAREGFGPIHESAALRMGGLL
;
A
#
# COMPACT_ATOMS: atom_id res chain seq x y z
N MET A 1 6.59 0.22 13.13
CA MET A 1 5.45 0.55 12.25
C MET A 1 5.76 1.92 11.67
N VAL A 2 5.70 2.04 10.36
CA VAL A 2 6.06 3.25 9.59
C VAL A 2 4.87 4.19 9.60
N ASP A 3 5.11 5.47 9.87
CA ASP A 3 4.06 6.50 9.87
C ASP A 3 3.65 6.88 8.44
N VAL A 4 2.41 7.37 8.25
CA VAL A 4 1.92 7.91 6.97
C VAL A 4 2.90 8.95 6.41
N SER A 5 3.47 9.80 7.25
CA SER A 5 4.41 10.86 6.88
C SER A 5 5.73 10.29 6.35
N GLU A 6 6.18 9.14 6.87
CA GLU A 6 7.40 8.47 6.44
C GLU A 6 7.19 7.79 5.08
N VAL A 7 6.02 7.17 4.85
CA VAL A 7 5.61 6.66 3.54
C VAL A 7 5.55 7.77 2.48
N VAL A 8 4.92 8.91 2.82
CA VAL A 8 4.87 10.08 1.93
C VAL A 8 6.27 10.60 1.64
N HIS A 9 7.16 10.65 2.65
CA HIS A 9 8.53 11.11 2.47
C HIS A 9 9.32 10.24 1.49
N VAL A 10 9.17 8.92 1.58
CA VAL A 10 9.78 7.96 0.63
C VAL A 10 9.31 8.23 -0.80
N TRP A 11 8.00 8.37 -1.00
CA TRP A 11 7.46 8.62 -2.35
C TRP A 11 7.83 10.00 -2.89
N SER A 12 7.85 11.02 -2.04
CA SER A 12 8.33 12.36 -2.43
C SER A 12 9.80 12.32 -2.87
N ARG A 13 10.66 11.58 -2.16
CA ARG A 13 12.07 11.37 -2.54
C ARG A 13 12.23 10.57 -3.83
N ALA A 14 11.35 9.60 -4.08
CA ALA A 14 11.34 8.81 -5.30
C ALA A 14 10.89 9.58 -6.55
N GLY A 15 10.42 10.84 -6.40
CA GLY A 15 10.08 11.71 -7.51
C GLY A 15 8.59 11.78 -7.86
N HIS A 16 7.71 11.23 -7.02
CA HIS A 16 6.23 11.35 -7.19
C HIS A 16 5.69 12.77 -6.88
N GLY A 17 6.57 13.76 -6.78
CA GLY A 17 6.41 15.04 -6.11
C GLY A 17 5.53 16.11 -6.77
N ARG A 18 4.46 15.77 -7.51
CA ARG A 18 3.54 16.80 -8.04
C ARG A 18 2.22 16.93 -7.28
N ASN A 19 1.86 16.00 -6.39
CA ASN A 19 0.65 16.15 -5.57
C ASN A 19 0.81 15.46 -4.20
N HIS A 20 1.44 16.16 -3.26
CA HIS A 20 1.64 15.70 -1.88
C HIS A 20 0.31 15.33 -1.19
N GLY A 21 -0.79 16.00 -1.54
CA GLY A 21 -2.12 15.66 -1.03
C GLY A 21 -2.59 14.27 -1.46
N ARG A 22 -2.39 13.90 -2.74
CA ARG A 22 -2.71 12.53 -3.21
C ARG A 22 -1.79 11.47 -2.63
N LEU A 23 -0.49 11.76 -2.47
CA LEU A 23 0.44 10.85 -1.79
C LEU A 23 0.01 10.58 -0.34
N GLY A 24 -0.48 11.62 0.36
CA GLY A 24 -1.05 11.46 1.69
C GLY A 24 -2.25 10.51 1.71
N LEU A 25 -3.18 10.65 0.76
CA LEU A 25 -4.35 9.76 0.65
C LEU A 25 -3.97 8.32 0.35
N TYR A 26 -2.99 8.09 -0.53
CA TYR A 26 -2.45 6.76 -0.81
C TYR A 26 -1.76 6.15 0.41
N ALA A 27 -0.97 6.94 1.14
CA ALA A 27 -0.25 6.47 2.32
C ALA A 27 -1.24 6.13 3.45
N GLN A 28 -2.29 6.94 3.62
CA GLN A 28 -3.40 6.64 4.53
C GLN A 28 -4.14 5.37 4.12
N ALA A 29 -4.50 5.22 2.84
CA ALA A 29 -5.20 4.03 2.38
C ALA A 29 -4.38 2.75 2.57
N LEU A 30 -3.07 2.83 2.27
CA LEU A 30 -2.16 1.70 2.46
C LEU A 30 -2.01 1.34 3.93
N THR A 31 -1.77 2.34 4.81
CA THR A 31 -1.56 2.14 6.25
C THR A 31 -2.83 1.79 7.03
N ALA A 32 -4.00 2.25 6.57
CA ALA A 32 -5.29 1.94 7.18
C ALA A 32 -5.73 0.50 6.91
N ASP A 33 -5.48 -0.02 5.71
CA ASP A 33 -5.74 -1.44 5.40
C ASP A 33 -4.69 -2.34 6.04
N ARG A 34 -3.42 -1.92 6.03
CA ARG A 34 -2.29 -2.67 6.61
C ARG A 34 -1.20 -1.76 7.16
N PRO A 35 -0.69 -2.01 8.37
CA PRO A 35 0.48 -1.27 8.83
C PRO A 35 1.66 -1.48 7.86
N VAL A 36 2.49 -0.45 7.68
CA VAL A 36 3.73 -0.54 6.89
C VAL A 36 4.88 -0.79 7.86
N GLY A 37 5.81 -1.65 7.47
CA GLY A 37 6.94 -2.06 8.31
C GLY A 37 8.13 -2.49 7.46
N ARG A 38 9.05 -3.26 8.05
CA ARG A 38 10.23 -3.77 7.33
C ARG A 38 9.78 -4.61 6.14
N TYR A 39 10.34 -4.32 4.97
CA TYR A 39 10.01 -5.01 3.73
C TYR A 39 10.22 -6.53 3.85
N ARG A 40 9.23 -7.25 3.33
CA ARG A 40 9.25 -8.68 3.04
C ARG A 40 8.63 -8.86 1.66
N ALA A 41 9.12 -9.85 0.91
CA ALA A 41 8.53 -10.18 -0.38
C ALA A 41 7.02 -10.44 -0.19
N LEU A 42 6.22 -9.71 -0.97
CA LEU A 42 4.77 -9.88 -0.99
C LEU A 42 4.42 -11.09 -1.86
N THR A 43 3.41 -11.85 -1.46
CA THR A 43 2.75 -12.80 -2.38
C THR A 43 1.89 -12.04 -3.38
N ASP A 44 1.55 -12.66 -4.51
CA ASP A 44 0.67 -12.06 -5.52
C ASP A 44 -0.63 -11.51 -4.90
N ASP A 45 -1.30 -12.28 -4.04
CA ASP A 45 -2.49 -11.84 -3.30
C ASP A 45 -2.27 -10.61 -2.39
N GLN A 46 -1.06 -10.45 -1.84
CA GLN A 46 -0.71 -9.34 -0.96
C GLN A 46 -0.41 -8.09 -1.77
N GLU A 47 0.27 -8.25 -2.91
CA GLU A 47 0.49 -7.18 -3.86
C GLU A 47 -0.85 -6.69 -4.43
N ASP A 48 -1.73 -7.58 -4.88
CA ASP A 48 -3.06 -7.22 -5.39
C ASP A 48 -3.89 -6.43 -4.39
N ARG A 49 -3.87 -6.82 -3.11
CA ARG A 49 -4.58 -6.09 -2.06
C ARG A 49 -3.96 -4.73 -1.77
N ALA A 50 -2.63 -4.62 -1.79
CA ALA A 50 -1.94 -3.35 -1.62
C ALA A 50 -2.24 -2.41 -2.80
N ILE A 51 -2.21 -2.92 -4.03
CA ILE A 51 -2.62 -2.17 -5.23
C ILE A 51 -4.09 -1.76 -5.12
N LEU A 52 -4.98 -2.65 -4.68
CA LEU A 52 -6.40 -2.35 -4.50
C LEU A 52 -6.63 -1.22 -3.48
N ALA A 53 -5.91 -1.23 -2.36
CA ALA A 53 -5.98 -0.17 -1.35
C ALA A 53 -5.60 1.20 -1.94
N LEU A 54 -4.52 1.25 -2.73
CA LEU A 54 -4.11 2.46 -3.44
C LEU A 54 -5.13 2.87 -4.49
N TYR A 55 -5.60 1.92 -5.29
CA TYR A 55 -6.54 2.15 -6.37
C TYR A 55 -7.89 2.70 -5.89
N ARG A 56 -8.34 2.27 -4.70
CA ARG A 56 -9.59 2.76 -4.09
C ARG A 56 -9.59 4.25 -3.76
N VAL A 57 -8.43 4.88 -3.63
CA VAL A 57 -8.35 6.34 -3.48
C VAL A 57 -8.93 7.04 -4.72
N ASP A 58 -8.71 6.48 -5.91
CA ASP A 58 -9.23 7.01 -7.16
C ASP A 58 -10.58 6.41 -7.56
N ARG A 59 -10.84 5.16 -7.16
CA ARG A 59 -12.09 4.42 -7.41
C ARG A 59 -12.60 3.74 -6.15
N PRO A 60 -13.34 4.46 -5.29
CA PRO A 60 -13.73 3.97 -3.96
C PRO A 60 -14.49 2.64 -3.94
N GLN A 61 -15.23 2.34 -5.01
CA GLN A 61 -16.04 1.12 -5.12
C GLN A 61 -15.30 -0.05 -5.79
N ALA A 62 -14.02 0.10 -6.13
CA ALA A 62 -13.27 -0.94 -6.80
C ALA A 62 -13.12 -2.20 -5.93
N THR A 63 -13.26 -3.35 -6.58
CA THR A 63 -13.07 -4.67 -6.00
C THR A 63 -11.83 -5.34 -6.59
N ILE A 64 -11.41 -6.45 -5.98
CA ILE A 64 -10.28 -7.24 -6.48
C ILE A 64 -10.58 -7.86 -7.86
N ALA A 65 -11.84 -8.20 -8.11
CA ALA A 65 -12.28 -8.68 -9.42
C ALA A 65 -12.15 -7.59 -10.49
N ASP A 66 -12.47 -6.34 -10.16
CA ASP A 66 -12.25 -5.20 -11.06
C ASP A 66 -10.76 -5.00 -11.33
N LEU A 67 -9.91 -5.21 -10.31
CA LEU A 67 -8.46 -5.10 -10.44
C LEU A 67 -7.91 -6.04 -11.53
N HIS A 68 -8.36 -7.30 -11.54
CA HIS A 68 -7.93 -8.30 -12.53
C HIS A 68 -8.43 -8.03 -13.95
N GLN A 69 -9.48 -7.21 -14.10
CA GLN A 69 -10.00 -6.80 -15.41
C GLN A 69 -9.32 -5.53 -15.95
N ILE A 70 -8.54 -4.84 -15.13
CA ILE A 70 -7.86 -3.61 -15.52
C ILE A 70 -6.58 -3.93 -16.30
N ARG A 71 -6.29 -3.13 -17.33
CA ARG A 71 -5.04 -3.25 -18.10
C ARG A 71 -3.83 -3.03 -17.17
N PRO A 72 -2.79 -3.87 -17.20
CA PRO A 72 -1.62 -3.74 -16.33
C PRO A 72 -0.97 -2.34 -16.36
N LEU A 73 -0.98 -1.68 -17.51
CA LEU A 73 -0.45 -0.32 -17.66
C LEU A 73 -1.17 0.69 -16.76
N ALA A 74 -2.48 0.53 -16.51
CA ALA A 74 -3.24 1.40 -15.63
C ALA A 74 -2.95 1.16 -14.14
N LEU A 75 -2.37 0.01 -13.79
CA LEU A 75 -1.95 -0.31 -12.42
C LEU A 75 -0.47 0.00 -12.16
N SER A 76 0.33 0.17 -13.22
CA SER A 76 1.77 0.38 -13.14
C SER A 76 2.20 1.50 -12.19
N GLY A 77 1.43 2.60 -12.11
CA GLY A 77 1.69 3.69 -11.17
C GLY A 77 1.60 3.27 -9.70
N TYR A 78 0.63 2.42 -9.35
CA TYR A 78 0.47 1.91 -7.99
C TYR A 78 1.54 0.86 -7.66
N SER A 79 1.86 -0.03 -8.60
CA SER A 79 2.98 -0.98 -8.45
C SER A 79 4.31 -0.26 -8.25
N GLN A 80 4.54 0.85 -8.96
CA GLN A 80 5.75 1.66 -8.78
C GLN A 80 5.85 2.26 -7.36
N LEU A 81 4.74 2.74 -6.79
CA LEU A 81 4.71 3.22 -5.41
C LEU A 81 5.11 2.13 -4.41
N LEU A 82 4.62 0.90 -4.60
CA LEU A 82 5.00 -0.24 -3.76
C LEU A 82 6.48 -0.61 -3.94
N HIS A 83 6.96 -0.60 -5.17
CA HIS A 83 8.37 -0.87 -5.48
C HIS A 83 9.30 0.18 -4.87
N ASP A 84 8.92 1.45 -4.88
CA ASP A 84 9.73 2.52 -4.30
C ASP A 84 9.81 2.42 -2.76
N LEU A 85 8.73 1.96 -2.11
CA LEU A 85 8.77 1.60 -0.68
C LEU A 85 9.69 0.41 -0.44
N ALA A 86 9.56 -0.65 -1.25
CA ALA A 86 10.38 -1.85 -1.13
C ALA A 86 11.87 -1.54 -1.29
N ARG A 87 12.22 -0.63 -2.20
CA ARG A 87 13.58 -0.16 -2.43
C ARG A 87 14.18 0.53 -1.20
N GLU A 88 13.37 1.27 -0.44
CA GLU A 88 13.78 1.88 0.83
C GLU A 88 13.71 0.91 2.03
N GLY A 89 13.38 -0.36 1.78
CA GLY A 89 13.30 -1.40 2.81
C GLY A 89 11.99 -1.40 3.59
N PHE A 90 10.94 -0.76 3.06
CA PHE A 90 9.61 -0.73 3.66
C PHE A 90 8.58 -1.51 2.83
N GLY A 91 7.58 -2.08 3.49
CA GLY A 91 6.49 -2.76 2.81
C GLY A 91 5.27 -2.97 3.70
N PRO A 92 4.09 -3.27 3.11
CA PRO A 92 2.90 -3.64 3.85
C PRO A 92 3.20 -4.86 4.71
N ILE A 93 3.03 -4.75 6.02
CA ILE A 93 3.16 -5.89 6.93
C ILE A 93 1.80 -6.54 7.12
N HIS A 94 1.80 -7.86 7.11
CA HIS A 94 0.69 -8.61 7.66
C HIS A 94 0.94 -8.72 9.16
N GLU A 95 0.20 -7.97 9.97
CA GLU A 95 -0.14 -8.53 11.28
C GLU A 95 -0.99 -9.76 10.96
N SER A 96 -0.39 -10.95 11.11
CA SER A 96 -1.20 -12.14 11.31
C SER A 96 -2.17 -11.78 12.43
N ALA A 97 -3.47 -11.68 12.11
CA ALA A 97 -4.53 -11.42 13.08
C ALA A 97 -4.61 -12.50 14.19
N ALA A 98 -3.67 -13.45 14.22
CA ALA A 98 -3.47 -14.46 15.24
C ALA A 98 -2.91 -13.93 16.58
N LEU A 99 -2.47 -12.66 16.70
CA LEU A 99 -1.90 -12.13 17.96
C LEU A 99 -2.70 -11.00 18.61
N ARG A 100 -3.91 -10.70 18.12
CA ARG A 100 -4.82 -9.73 18.75
C ARG A 100 -6.14 -10.30 19.25
N MET A 101 -6.29 -11.62 19.27
CA MET A 101 -7.40 -12.35 19.90
C MET A 101 -6.82 -13.46 20.78
N GLY A 102 -6.23 -13.09 21.91
CA GLY A 102 -5.71 -14.04 22.90
C GLY A 102 -5.36 -13.41 24.25
N GLY A 103 -5.77 -12.16 24.47
CA GLY A 103 -5.84 -11.57 25.80
C GLY A 103 -7.30 -11.47 26.18
N LEU A 104 -7.84 -12.53 26.78
CA LEU A 104 -8.87 -12.49 27.83
C LEU A 104 -9.37 -13.93 28.09
N LEU A 105 -9.14 -14.33 29.36
CA LEU A 105 -9.65 -15.47 30.13
C LEU A 105 -8.71 -16.66 30.27
#